data_AF-A0A0P9LFD4-F1
#
_entry.id   AF-A0A0P9LFD4-F1
#
_cell.length_a   1.000
_cell.length_b   1.000
_cell.length_c   1.000
_cell.angle_alpha   90.00
_cell.angle_beta   90.00
_cell.angle_gamma   90.00
#
_symmetry.space_group_name_H-M   'P 1'
#
loop_
_entity.id
_entity.type
_entity.pdbx_description
1 polymer ?
#
loop_
_entity_poly.entity_id
_entity_poly.type
_entity_poly.pdbx_seq_one_letter_code
_entity_poly.pdbx_strand_id
1 'polypeptide(L)'
;MAAIPVEYHGREQAYVKHTILKTYLQRLFMIIGRNETDINYVDCFAGPWSEESEDLRDTSIGISLKLMKDCAKSLEEVHGCKVKFRALYIEKNKEAFSKLKSFLDDDSSSCVAADCIQGDYTTKIPEIAAWASHNFTFFFIDPKETLIYSKTQLLPPDKSRPPERCRDEKSNKS
;
A
#
# COMPACT_ATOMS: atom_id res chain seq x y z
N MET A 1 -14.49 6.84 17.39
CA MET A 1 -13.99 7.14 16.03
C MET A 1 -13.00 8.29 16.17
N ALA A 2 -11.78 8.16 15.66
CA ALA A 2 -10.81 9.26 15.71
C ALA A 2 -11.32 10.41 14.81
N ALA A 3 -11.30 11.64 15.31
CA ALA A 3 -11.63 12.82 14.52
C ALA A 3 -10.56 13.03 13.44
N ILE A 4 -10.97 13.44 12.24
CA ILE A 4 -10.06 13.74 11.14
C ILE A 4 -9.28 15.02 11.51
N PRO A 5 -7.93 15.04 11.43
CA PRO A 5 -7.15 16.24 11.70
C PRO A 5 -7.44 17.36 10.69
N VAL A 6 -7.32 18.61 11.12
CA VAL A 6 -7.65 19.79 10.30
C VAL A 6 -6.83 19.86 9.01
N GLU A 7 -5.57 19.38 9.01
CA GLU A 7 -4.71 19.35 7.82
C GLU A 7 -5.22 18.42 6.69
N TYR A 8 -6.19 17.55 7.01
CA TYR A 8 -6.81 16.60 6.09
C TYR A 8 -8.25 16.97 5.71
N HIS A 9 -8.79 18.09 6.18
CA HIS A 9 -10.09 18.57 5.70
C HIS A 9 -10.01 18.89 4.20
N GLY A 10 -10.91 18.31 3.41
CA GLY A 10 -10.88 18.34 1.94
C GLY A 10 -9.91 17.35 1.28
N ARG A 11 -9.18 16.55 2.08
CA ARG A 11 -8.30 15.45 1.64
C ARG A 11 -8.47 14.23 2.54
N GLU A 12 -9.70 13.94 2.94
CA GLU A 12 -10.04 12.88 3.90
C GLU A 12 -9.58 11.50 3.39
N GLN A 13 -9.60 11.28 2.07
CA GLN A 13 -9.06 10.06 1.45
C GLN A 13 -7.56 9.88 1.76
N ALA A 14 -6.77 10.96 1.71
CA ALA A 14 -5.34 10.91 2.02
C ALA A 14 -5.11 10.57 3.51
N TYR A 15 -5.99 11.01 4.40
CA TYR A 15 -5.93 10.64 5.82
C TYR A 15 -6.10 9.13 6.03
N VAL A 16 -7.10 8.54 5.37
CA VAL A 16 -7.33 7.08 5.42
C VAL A 16 -6.12 6.33 4.86
N LYS A 17 -5.61 6.77 3.69
CA LYS A 17 -4.42 6.21 3.05
C LYS A 17 -3.21 6.22 4.00
N HIS A 18 -2.90 7.37 4.58
CA HIS A 18 -1.78 7.53 5.51
C HIS A 18 -1.97 6.71 6.79
N THR A 19 -3.20 6.61 7.29
CA THR A 19 -3.50 5.82 8.49
C THR A 19 -3.32 4.33 8.22
N ILE A 20 -3.74 3.83 7.06
CA ILE A 20 -3.52 2.43 6.66
C ILE A 20 -2.02 2.15 6.51
N LEU A 21 -1.30 2.99 5.77
CA LEU A 21 0.16 2.85 5.62
C LEU A 21 0.86 2.84 6.99
N LYS A 22 0.51 3.75 7.91
CA LYS A 22 1.17 3.80 9.21
C LYS A 22 0.78 2.64 10.14
N THR A 23 -0.50 2.28 10.21
CA THR A 23 -0.98 1.35 11.25
C THR A 23 -1.04 -0.11 10.81
N TYR A 24 -1.35 -0.37 9.55
CA TYR A 24 -1.47 -1.71 9.01
C TYR A 24 -0.11 -2.21 8.54
N LEU A 25 0.57 -1.43 7.68
CA LEU A 25 1.82 -1.86 7.04
C LEU A 25 2.93 -2.08 8.07
N GLN A 26 3.01 -1.24 9.11
CA GLN A 26 3.96 -1.41 10.21
C GLN A 26 3.76 -2.77 10.89
N ARG A 27 2.52 -3.08 11.28
CA ARG A 27 2.20 -4.35 11.96
C ARG A 27 2.48 -5.53 11.06
N LEU A 28 2.12 -5.43 9.78
CA LEU A 28 2.38 -6.47 8.79
C LEU A 28 3.88 -6.76 8.69
N PHE A 29 4.72 -5.74 8.49
CA PHE A 29 6.16 -5.91 8.37
C PHE A 29 6.80 -6.44 9.65
N MET A 30 6.36 -5.98 10.83
CA MET A 30 6.86 -6.51 12.11
C MET A 30 6.48 -7.98 12.35
N ILE A 31 5.39 -8.47 11.74
CA ILE A 31 5.00 -9.89 11.81
C ILE A 31 5.78 -10.70 10.79
N ILE A 32 5.76 -10.29 9.53
CA ILE A 32 6.38 -11.03 8.42
C ILE A 32 7.91 -11.06 8.56
N GLY A 33 8.51 -9.95 8.96
CA GLY A 33 9.97 -9.81 9.11
C GLY A 33 10.60 -10.64 10.23
N ARG A 34 9.80 -11.40 11.00
CA ARG A 34 10.31 -12.41 11.93
C ARG A 34 10.73 -13.69 11.23
N ASN A 35 10.16 -13.96 10.06
CA ASN A 35 10.35 -15.19 9.30
C ASN A 35 10.91 -14.93 7.90
N GLU A 36 10.64 -13.75 7.33
CA GLU A 36 11.15 -13.33 6.03
C GLU A 36 12.31 -12.34 6.19
N THR A 37 13.43 -12.61 5.52
CA THR A 37 14.60 -11.72 5.50
C THR A 37 14.55 -10.69 4.39
N ASP A 38 13.72 -10.92 3.37
CA ASP A 38 13.63 -10.10 2.17
C ASP A 38 12.15 -9.85 1.86
N ILE A 39 11.73 -8.60 2.00
CA ILE A 39 10.33 -8.19 1.86
C ILE A 39 10.21 -7.18 0.73
N ASN A 40 9.33 -7.47 -0.22
CA ASN A 40 9.01 -6.58 -1.32
C ASN A 40 7.76 -5.73 -0.97
N TYR A 41 7.81 -4.46 -1.32
CA TYR A 41 6.71 -3.50 -1.27
C TYR A 41 6.52 -2.90 -2.67
N VAL A 42 5.31 -2.97 -3.21
CA VAL A 42 4.99 -2.37 -4.51
C VAL A 42 3.89 -1.33 -4.32
N ASP A 43 4.14 -0.08 -4.66
CA ASP A 43 3.14 0.97 -4.75
C ASP A 43 2.77 1.19 -6.23
N CYS A 44 1.55 0.77 -6.59
CA CYS A 44 1.07 0.86 -7.96
C CYS A 44 0.63 2.27 -8.38
N PHE A 45 0.58 3.23 -7.45
CA PHE A 45 0.13 4.61 -7.67
C PHE A 45 0.98 5.62 -6.88
N ALA A 46 2.27 5.68 -7.22
CA ALA A 46 3.28 6.35 -6.41
C ALA A 46 3.36 7.87 -6.60
N GLY A 47 3.06 8.43 -7.78
CA GLY A 47 3.41 9.82 -8.09
C GLY A 47 2.51 10.90 -7.51
N PRO A 48 3.07 12.12 -7.45
CA PRO A 48 2.83 13.12 -6.43
C PRO A 48 1.45 13.73 -6.61
N TRP A 49 0.74 13.89 -5.50
CA TRP A 49 -0.50 14.65 -5.52
C TRP A 49 -0.30 16.03 -4.93
N SER A 50 -0.67 16.98 -5.79
CA SER A 50 -0.54 18.44 -5.74
C SER A 50 0.86 19.00 -5.98
N GLU A 51 0.91 19.98 -6.88
CA GLU A 51 2.04 20.89 -7.15
C GLU A 51 2.45 21.71 -5.92
N GLU A 52 1.69 21.62 -4.81
CA GLU A 52 1.83 22.44 -3.61
C GLU A 52 2.71 21.82 -2.51
N SER A 53 2.99 20.51 -2.54
CA SER A 53 3.91 19.90 -1.56
C SER A 53 5.33 19.83 -2.13
N GLU A 54 6.14 20.83 -1.83
CA GLU A 54 7.58 20.80 -2.12
C GLU A 54 8.30 19.68 -1.36
N ASP A 55 7.75 19.25 -0.22
CA ASP A 55 8.32 18.18 0.61
C ASP A 55 7.74 16.80 0.28
N LEU A 56 8.52 16.01 -0.48
CA LEU A 56 8.22 14.61 -0.81
C LEU A 56 8.14 13.68 0.43
N ARG A 57 8.56 14.16 1.60
CA ARG A 57 8.60 13.40 2.87
C ARG A 57 7.21 13.07 3.43
N ASP A 58 6.20 13.89 3.14
CA ASP A 58 4.82 13.69 3.59
C ASP A 58 3.95 12.91 2.57
N THR A 59 4.57 12.44 1.48
CA THR A 59 3.91 11.59 0.48
C THR A 59 3.87 10.14 0.91
N SER A 60 3.04 9.32 0.24
CA SER A 60 3.00 7.88 0.49
C SER A 60 4.37 7.22 0.29
N ILE A 61 5.20 7.73 -0.63
CA ILE A 61 6.57 7.27 -0.89
C ILE A 61 7.47 7.54 0.32
N GLY A 62 7.48 8.79 0.82
CA GLY A 62 8.29 9.16 1.97
C GLY A 62 7.87 8.39 3.23
N ILE A 63 6.56 8.23 3.43
CA ILE A 63 5.98 7.47 4.53
C ILE A 63 6.36 5.98 4.43
N SER A 64 6.24 5.35 3.26
CA SER A 64 6.58 3.93 3.09
C SER A 64 8.07 3.67 3.30
N LEU A 65 8.95 4.50 2.73
CA LEU A 65 10.41 4.37 2.92
C LEU A 65 10.81 4.51 4.38
N LYS A 66 10.31 5.55 5.06
CA LYS A 66 10.58 5.76 6.48
C LYS A 66 10.07 4.57 7.31
N LEU A 67 8.86 4.10 7.02
CA LEU A 67 8.29 2.97 7.73
C LEU A 67 9.10 1.69 7.55
N MET A 68 9.55 1.39 6.34
CA MET A 68 10.40 0.22 6.08
C MET A 68 11.73 0.30 6.85
N LYS A 69 12.37 1.48 6.88
CA LYS A 69 13.60 1.71 7.66
C LYS A 69 13.37 1.51 9.15
N ASP A 70 12.30 2.10 9.68
CA ASP A 70 11.93 1.99 11.10
C ASP A 70 11.61 0.53 11.47
N CYS A 71 10.92 -0.21 10.60
CA CYS A 71 10.64 -1.64 10.79
C CYS A 71 11.91 -2.49 10.74
N ALA A 72 12.79 -2.27 9.76
CA ALA A 72 14.06 -3.00 9.65
C ALA A 72 14.89 -2.86 10.94
N LYS A 73 15.02 -1.62 11.43
CA LYS A 73 15.71 -1.33 12.68
C LYS A 73 15.03 -2.01 13.88
N SER A 74 13.71 -1.88 14.00
CA SER A 74 12.95 -2.46 15.10
C SER A 74 13.01 -3.99 15.12
N LEU A 75 13.01 -4.64 13.95
CA LEU A 75 13.14 -6.10 13.83
C LEU A 75 14.53 -6.58 14.27
N GLU A 76 15.58 -5.85 13.92
CA GLU A 76 16.94 -6.16 14.35
C GLU A 76 17.09 -5.97 15.87
N GLU A 77 16.60 -4.86 16.42
CA GLU A 77 16.71 -4.55 17.85
C GLU A 77 15.87 -5.45 18.75
N VAL A 78 14.62 -5.76 18.36
CA VAL A 78 13.66 -6.49 19.22
C VAL A 78 13.73 -8.00 18.99
N HIS A 79 14.02 -8.43 17.76
CA HIS A 79 13.95 -9.84 17.36
C HIS A 79 15.27 -10.42 16.86
N GLY A 80 16.32 -9.59 16.68
CA GLY A 80 17.58 -10.04 16.08
C GLY A 80 17.44 -10.39 14.59
N CYS A 81 16.34 -10.00 13.95
CA CYS A 81 16.03 -10.33 12.57
C CYS A 81 16.52 -9.21 11.64
N LYS A 82 17.53 -9.50 10.82
CA LYS A 82 18.05 -8.54 9.84
C LYS A 82 17.27 -8.64 8.53
N VAL A 83 16.32 -7.73 8.35
CA VAL A 83 15.44 -7.69 7.18
C VAL A 83 15.90 -6.63 6.18
N LYS A 84 15.86 -7.01 4.89
CA LYS A 84 16.04 -6.12 3.75
C LYS A 84 14.69 -5.88 3.09
N PHE A 85 14.44 -4.63 2.74
CA PHE A 85 13.27 -4.25 1.99
C PHE A 85 13.65 -3.90 0.55
N ARG A 86 12.77 -4.24 -0.37
CA ARG A 86 12.80 -3.77 -1.76
C ARG A 86 11.49 -3.07 -2.04
N ALA A 87 11.55 -1.83 -2.52
CA ALA A 87 10.39 -1.01 -2.81
C ALA A 87 10.33 -0.73 -4.31
N LEU A 88 9.17 -0.94 -4.93
CA LEU A 88 8.93 -0.62 -6.33
C LEU A 88 7.78 0.37 -6.43
N TYR A 89 8.04 1.52 -7.07
CA TYR A 89 7.08 2.59 -7.25
C TYR A 89 6.69 2.73 -8.72
N ILE A 90 5.40 2.67 -9.01
CA ILE A 90 4.88 2.83 -10.37
C ILE A 90 4.27 4.22 -10.52
N GLU A 91 4.73 4.96 -11.53
CA GLU A 91 4.18 6.29 -11.83
C GLU A 91 3.95 6.52 -13.33
N LYS A 92 2.74 6.96 -13.66
CA LYS A 92 2.27 7.13 -15.04
C LYS A 92 2.74 8.43 -15.67
N ASN A 93 2.64 9.55 -14.95
CA ASN A 93 3.02 10.86 -15.43
C ASN A 93 4.55 11.00 -15.51
N LYS A 94 5.05 11.46 -16.65
CA LYS A 94 6.49 11.53 -16.95
C LYS A 94 7.25 12.54 -16.08
N GLU A 95 6.63 13.68 -15.78
CA GLU A 95 7.25 14.74 -14.98
C GLU A 95 7.31 14.34 -13.51
N ALA A 96 6.19 13.81 -13.00
CA ALA A 96 6.08 13.17 -11.70
C ALA A 96 7.12 12.05 -11.53
N PHE A 97 7.23 11.17 -12.52
CA PHE A 97 8.21 10.09 -12.53
C PHE A 97 9.65 10.61 -12.46
N SER A 98 9.97 11.68 -13.19
CA SER A 98 11.30 12.29 -13.12
C SER A 98 11.63 12.78 -11.70
N LYS A 99 10.68 13.44 -11.03
CA LYS A 99 10.85 13.88 -9.62
C LYS A 99 10.99 12.71 -8.66
N LEU A 100 10.14 11.68 -8.81
CA LEU A 100 10.23 10.44 -8.05
C LEU A 100 11.60 9.80 -8.20
N LYS A 101 12.08 9.64 -9.43
CA LYS A 101 13.36 9.02 -9.72
C LYS A 101 14.51 9.77 -9.05
N SER A 102 14.57 11.10 -9.20
CA SER A 102 15.59 11.91 -8.52
C SER A 102 15.54 11.75 -7.00
N PHE A 103 14.35 11.72 -6.41
CA PHE A 103 14.20 11.52 -4.96
C PHE A 103 14.67 10.14 -4.48
N LEU A 104 14.43 9.08 -5.27
CA LEU A 104 14.90 7.73 -4.93
C LEU A 104 16.42 7.59 -5.13
N ASP A 105 16.97 8.23 -6.15
CA ASP A 105 18.42 8.22 -6.42
C ASP A 105 19.20 8.91 -5.29
N ASP A 106 18.60 9.91 -4.62
CA ASP A 106 19.19 10.60 -3.47
C ASP A 106 19.12 9.78 -2.16
N ASP A 107 18.19 8.81 -2.05
CA ASP A 107 17.97 8.03 -0.83
C ASP A 107 18.90 6.81 -0.75
N SER A 108 20.09 7.02 -0.19
CA SER A 108 21.10 5.96 0.01
C SER A 108 20.90 5.21 1.33
N SER A 109 19.89 4.34 1.40
CA SER A 109 19.68 3.43 2.55
C SER A 109 20.20 2.02 2.28
N SER A 110 20.92 1.43 3.25
CA SER A 110 21.46 0.07 3.12
C SER A 110 20.43 -1.03 3.37
N CYS A 111 19.32 -0.74 4.06
CA CYS A 111 18.28 -1.71 4.40
C CYS A 111 17.04 -1.65 3.49
N VAL A 112 16.90 -0.60 2.67
CA VAL A 112 15.79 -0.43 1.73
C VAL A 112 16.35 -0.09 0.36
N ALA A 113 16.19 -0.98 -0.62
CA ALA A 113 16.44 -0.68 -2.02
C ALA A 113 15.15 -0.17 -2.67
N ALA A 114 15.21 0.93 -3.41
CA ALA A 114 14.04 1.52 -4.04
C ALA A 114 14.23 1.63 -5.56
N ASP A 115 13.27 1.11 -6.31
CA ASP A 115 13.19 1.15 -7.76
C ASP A 115 11.91 1.87 -8.20
N CYS A 116 11.88 2.36 -9.43
CA CYS A 116 10.67 2.92 -10.03
C CYS A 116 10.51 2.53 -11.50
N ILE A 117 9.24 2.37 -11.94
CA ILE A 117 8.88 2.11 -13.33
C ILE A 117 7.92 3.19 -13.81
N GLN A 118 8.23 3.78 -14.96
CA GLN A 118 7.34 4.71 -15.62
C GLN A 118 6.25 3.95 -16.39
N GLY A 119 4.99 4.27 -16.12
CA GLY A 119 3.85 3.73 -16.85
C GLY A 119 2.60 3.56 -16.00
N ASP A 120 1.54 3.09 -16.63
CA ASP A 120 0.33 2.66 -15.94
C ASP A 120 0.54 1.24 -15.39
N TYR A 121 0.27 1.01 -14.09
CA TYR A 121 0.50 -0.30 -13.47
C TYR A 121 -0.22 -1.43 -14.22
N THR A 122 -1.41 -1.16 -14.79
CA THR A 122 -2.18 -2.15 -15.58
C THR A 122 -1.43 -2.62 -16.82
N THR A 123 -0.60 -1.76 -17.40
CA THR A 123 0.24 -2.08 -18.57
C THR A 123 1.57 -2.71 -18.20
N LYS A 124 1.94 -2.64 -16.91
CA LYS A 124 3.23 -3.08 -16.38
C LYS A 124 3.15 -4.36 -15.55
N ILE A 125 1.98 -5.00 -15.47
CA ILE A 125 1.77 -6.22 -14.68
C ILE A 125 2.85 -7.28 -14.91
N PRO A 126 3.27 -7.64 -16.15
CA PRO A 126 4.30 -8.66 -16.34
C PRO A 126 5.66 -8.25 -15.77
N GLU A 127 6.03 -6.98 -15.92
CA GLU A 127 7.29 -6.42 -15.42
C GLU A 127 7.30 -6.37 -13.88
N ILE A 128 6.19 -5.94 -13.29
CA ILE A 128 5.99 -5.90 -11.83
C ILE A 128 6.01 -7.32 -11.25
N ALA A 129 5.33 -8.27 -11.88
CA ALA A 129 5.30 -9.66 -11.42
C ALA A 129 6.69 -10.32 -11.50
N ALA A 130 7.45 -10.02 -12.55
CA ALA A 130 8.83 -10.48 -12.66
C ALA A 130 9.71 -9.88 -11.57
N TRP A 131 9.60 -8.57 -11.28
CA TRP A 131 10.37 -7.91 -10.22
C TRP A 131 10.03 -8.44 -8.82
N ALA A 132 8.75 -8.73 -8.57
CA ALA A 132 8.21 -9.22 -7.30
C ALA A 132 8.48 -10.71 -7.04
N SER A 133 9.04 -11.43 -8.02
CA SER A 133 9.31 -12.86 -7.89
C SER A 133 10.24 -13.18 -6.71
N HIS A 134 10.10 -14.39 -6.17
CA HIS A 134 10.98 -15.01 -5.15
C HIS A 134 10.87 -14.54 -3.70
N ASN A 135 10.16 -13.45 -3.40
CA ASN A 135 10.03 -12.95 -2.03
C ASN A 135 8.59 -12.59 -1.68
N PHE A 136 8.28 -12.54 -0.38
CA PHE A 136 6.99 -12.01 0.07
C PHE A 136 6.80 -10.60 -0.50
N THR A 137 5.68 -10.37 -1.18
CA THR A 137 5.39 -9.08 -1.80
C THR A 137 4.06 -8.53 -1.33
N PHE A 138 4.11 -7.34 -0.75
CA PHE A 138 2.92 -6.55 -0.45
C PHE A 138 2.64 -5.58 -1.61
N PHE A 139 1.43 -5.65 -2.16
CA PHE A 139 0.96 -4.72 -3.19
C PHE A 139 0.03 -3.67 -2.57
N PHE A 140 0.39 -2.41 -2.73
CA PHE A 140 -0.41 -1.26 -2.37
C PHE A 140 -1.06 -0.67 -3.63
N ILE A 141 -2.38 -0.85 -3.75
CA ILE A 141 -3.16 -0.45 -4.93
C ILE A 141 -4.21 0.56 -4.46
N ASP A 142 -3.99 1.84 -4.77
CA ASP A 142 -4.88 2.94 -4.42
C ASP A 142 -5.25 3.73 -5.68
N PRO A 143 -6.21 3.24 -6.49
CA PRO A 143 -6.66 3.96 -7.67
C PRO A 143 -7.38 5.23 -7.23
N LYS A 144 -6.98 6.37 -7.81
CA LYS A 144 -7.67 7.66 -7.64
C LYS A 144 -8.95 7.81 -8.45
N GLU A 145 -9.42 6.72 -9.05
CA GLU A 145 -10.69 6.68 -9.76
C GLU A 145 -11.82 6.90 -8.75
N THR A 146 -12.56 8.00 -8.90
CA THR A 146 -13.86 8.16 -8.24
C THR A 146 -14.67 6.93 -8.58
N LEU A 147 -15.06 6.13 -7.58
CA LEU A 147 -16.04 5.07 -7.77
C LEU A 147 -17.38 5.74 -8.13
N ILE A 148 -17.53 6.15 -9.38
CA ILE A 148 -18.84 6.35 -9.98
C ILE A 148 -19.40 4.95 -10.13
N TYR A 149 -19.97 4.42 -9.05
CA TYR A 149 -20.99 3.39 -9.16
C TYR A 149 -22.11 4.01 -9.98
N SER A 150 -22.04 3.88 -11.30
CA SER A 150 -23.24 3.98 -12.10
C SER A 150 -24.14 2.85 -11.58
N LYS A 151 -25.29 3.24 -11.04
CA LYS A 151 -26.32 2.38 -10.43
C LYS A 151 -26.84 1.27 -11.38
N THR A 152 -26.30 1.21 -12.60
CA THR A 152 -26.74 0.44 -13.76
C THR A 152 -26.11 -0.95 -13.85
N GLN A 153 -25.08 -1.28 -13.06
CA GLN A 153 -24.40 -2.60 -13.12
C GLN A 153 -24.65 -3.52 -11.91
N LEU A 154 -25.55 -3.16 -11.00
CA LEU A 154 -26.08 -4.17 -10.08
C LEU A 154 -27.03 -5.06 -10.88
N LEU A 155 -26.54 -6.26 -11.25
CA LEU A 155 -27.42 -7.32 -11.71
C LEU A 155 -28.56 -7.46 -10.67
N PRO A 156 -29.83 -7.49 -11.11
CA PRO A 156 -30.92 -7.67 -10.18
C PRO A 156 -30.68 -8.95 -9.37
N PRO A 157 -31.01 -8.97 -8.07
CA PRO A 157 -30.88 -10.17 -7.27
C PRO A 157 -31.61 -11.31 -7.97
N ASP A 158 -30.91 -12.44 -8.13
CA ASP A 158 -31.46 -13.63 -8.75
C ASP A 158 -32.66 -14.14 -7.93
N LYS A 159 -33.87 -13.83 -8.41
CA LYS A 159 -35.14 -14.21 -7.78
C LYS A 159 -35.40 -15.72 -7.88
N SER A 160 -34.58 -16.48 -8.61
CA SER A 160 -34.71 -17.93 -8.71
C SER A 160 -34.03 -18.65 -7.55
N ARG A 161 -33.14 -17.99 -6.79
CA ARG A 161 -32.53 -18.58 -5.60
C ARG A 161 -33.54 -18.53 -4.44
N PRO A 162 -34.02 -19.68 -3.92
CA PRO A 162 -34.86 -19.68 -2.74
C PRO A 162 -34.09 -19.08 -1.56
N PRO A 163 -34.75 -18.34 -0.65
CA PRO A 163 -34.10 -17.77 0.51
C PRO A 163 -33.43 -18.90 1.32
N GLU A 164 -32.13 -18.76 1.59
CA GLU A 164 -31.44 -19.66 2.51
C GLU A 164 -32.17 -19.59 3.86
N ARG A 165 -32.81 -20.70 4.25
CA ARG A 165 -33.31 -20.85 5.61
C ARG A 165 -32.09 -20.87 6.53
N CYS A 166 -31.91 -19.81 7.32
CA CYS A 166 -31.13 -19.89 8.54
C CYS A 166 -31.65 -21.09 9.34
N ARG A 167 -30.79 -22.09 9.58
CA ARG A 167 -31.10 -23.14 10.56
C ARG A 167 -31.03 -22.49 11.93
N ASP A 168 -32.18 -22.40 12.59
CA ASP A 168 -32.22 -22.13 14.02
C ASP A 168 -31.53 -23.29 14.75
N GLU A 169 -30.31 -23.05 15.23
CA GLU A 169 -29.69 -23.92 16.24
C GLU A 169 -30.49 -23.79 17.54
N LYS A 170 -31.56 -24.59 17.66
CA LYS A 170 -32.16 -24.84 18.96
C LYS A 170 -31.17 -25.64 19.78
N SER A 171 -30.54 -24.94 20.72
CA SER A 171 -29.79 -25.44 21.86
C SER A 171 -30.40 -26.73 22.41
N ASN A 172 -29.63 -27.80 22.35
CA ASN A 172 -29.80 -28.95 23.20
C ASN A 172 -29.17 -28.60 24.55
N LYS A 173 -29.99 -28.25 25.54
CA LYS A 173 -29.59 -28.22 26.96
C LYS A 173 -30.53 -29.17 27.71
N SER A 174 -29.88 -30.04 28.46
CA SER A 174 -30.34 -31.18 29.25
C SER A 174 -31.64 -30.99 30.02
#